data_AF-A0A7W1E3Q7-F1
#
_entry.id   AF-A0A7W1E3Q7-F1
#
_cell.length_a   1.000
_cell.length_b   1.000
_cell.length_c   1.000
_cell.angle_alpha   90.00
_cell.angle_beta   90.00
_cell.angle_gamma   90.00
#
_symmetry.space_group_name_H-M   'P 1'
#
loop_
_entity.id
_entity.type
_entity.pdbx_description
1 polymer ?
#
loop_
_entity_poly.entity_id
_entity_poly.type
_entity_poly.pdbx_seq_one_letter_code
_entity_poly.pdbx_strand_id
1 'polypeptide(L)' 'MFNVGPAEVMIILVVALLVLGPKKLPEAARQMGRAMSEFRRVTAGLQDEVRTVLDDHLDPTAPPQAQVPY' A
#
# COMPACT_ATOMS: atom_id res chain seq x y z
N MET A 1 23.96 -20.43 7.09
CA MET A 1 23.58 -21.85 6.95
C MET A 1 22.40 -22.08 5.99
N PHE A 2 21.97 -21.06 5.22
CA PHE A 2 21.03 -21.21 4.12
C PHE A 2 21.72 -20.71 2.84
N ASN A 3 22.42 -21.61 2.16
CA ASN A 3 22.97 -21.34 0.83
C ASN A 3 21.89 -21.67 -0.22
N VAL A 4 20.69 -21.06 -0.11
CA VAL A 4 19.64 -21.29 -1.10
C VAL A 4 20.09 -20.69 -2.42
N GLY A 5 20.61 -21.55 -3.28
CA GLY A 5 21.04 -21.17 -4.60
C GLY A 5 19.84 -20.96 -5.53
N PRO A 6 20.03 -20.29 -6.67
CA PRO A 6 19.01 -20.20 -7.72
C PRO A 6 18.44 -21.57 -8.11
N ALA A 7 19.25 -22.64 -8.03
CA ALA A 7 18.84 -24.02 -8.28
C ALA A 7 17.82 -24.55 -7.26
N GLU A 8 18.02 -24.31 -5.96
CA GLU A 8 17.07 -24.74 -4.91
C GLU A 8 15.76 -23.98 -5.00
N VAL A 9 15.80 -22.68 -5.28
CA VAL A 9 14.59 -21.89 -5.56
C VAL A 9 13.81 -22.47 -6.74
N MET A 10 14.51 -22.90 -7.80
CA MET A 10 13.87 -23.50 -8.97
C MET A 10 13.18 -24.83 -8.63
N ILE A 11 13.80 -25.69 -7.80
CA ILE A 11 13.18 -26.94 -7.36
C ILE A 11 11.92 -26.68 -6.53
N ILE A 12 11.98 -25.75 -5.58
CA ILE A 12 10.83 -25.37 -4.76
C ILE A 12 9.71 -24.83 -5.66
N LEU A 13 10.05 -24.00 -6.64
CA LEU A 13 9.09 -23.48 -7.61
C LEU A 13 8.42 -24.63 -8.38
N VAL A 14 9.18 -25.59 -8.91
CA VAL A 14 8.62 -26.75 -9.62
C VAL A 14 7.66 -27.54 -8.73
N VAL A 15 8.04 -27.82 -7.47
CA VAL A 15 7.15 -28.52 -6.52
C VAL A 15 5.89 -27.70 -6.24
N ALA A 16 6.03 -26.39 -6.00
CA ALA A 16 4.88 -25.51 -5.80
C ALA A 16 3.97 -25.46 -7.04
N LEU A 17 4.54 -25.49 -8.25
CA LEU A 17 3.78 -25.56 -9.50
C LEU A 17 3.08 -26.90 -9.69
N LEU A 18 3.61 -28.01 -9.19
CA LEU A 18 2.92 -29.31 -9.22
C LEU A 18 1.74 -29.35 -8.24
N VAL A 19 1.91 -28.78 -7.05
CA VAL A 19 0.87 -28.76 -6.01
C VAL A 19 -0.24 -27.77 -6.34
N LEU A 20 0.13 -26.53 -6.67
CA LEU A 20 -0.83 -25.45 -6.91
C LEU A 20 -1.26 -25.37 -8.38
N GLY A 21 -0.36 -25.69 -9.32
CA GLY A 21 -0.57 -25.58 -10.76
C GLY A 21 0.13 -24.35 -11.38
N PRO A 22 0.70 -24.46 -12.60
CA PRO A 22 1.38 -23.36 -13.31
C PRO A 22 0.48 -22.18 -13.66
N LYS A 23 -0.85 -22.41 -13.73
CA LYS A 23 -1.81 -21.33 -13.98
C LYS A 23 -2.24 -20.62 -12.70
N LYS A 24 -2.33 -21.34 -11.58
CA LYS A 24 -2.85 -20.82 -10.31
C LYS A 24 -1.87 -19.89 -9.60
N LEU A 25 -0.57 -20.15 -9.70
CA LEU A 25 0.45 -19.28 -9.10
C LEU A 25 0.41 -17.85 -9.66
N PRO A 26 0.51 -17.61 -10.98
CA PRO A 26 0.41 -16.26 -11.53
C PRO A 26 -0.98 -15.65 -11.36
N GLU A 27 -2.04 -16.46 -11.37
CA GLU A 27 -3.41 -15.99 -11.12
C GLU A 27 -3.56 -15.45 -9.69
N ALA A 28 -3.08 -16.19 -8.68
CA ALA A 28 -3.06 -15.74 -7.29
C ALA A 28 -2.19 -14.49 -7.10
N ALA A 29 -1.00 -14.46 -7.69
CA ALA A 29 -0.13 -13.28 -7.64
C ALA A 29 -0.78 -12.04 -8.27
N ARG A 30 -1.50 -12.21 -9.39
CA ARG A 30 -2.26 -11.11 -10.02
C ARG A 30 -3.41 -10.62 -9.14
N GLN A 31 -4.15 -11.54 -8.51
CA GLN A 31 -5.24 -11.18 -7.60
C GLN A 31 -4.72 -10.43 -6.37
N MET A 32 -3.67 -10.96 -5.72
CA MET A 32 -3.01 -10.30 -4.58
C MET A 32 -2.39 -8.95 -4.99
N GLY A 33 -1.78 -8.87 -6.17
CA GLY A 33 -1.20 -7.63 -6.68
C GLY A 33 -2.25 -6.54 -6.90
N ARG A 34 -3.40 -6.90 -7.47
CA ARG A 34 -4.54 -5.96 -7.60
C ARG A 34 -5.05 -5.51 -6.24
N ALA A 35 -5.27 -6.45 -5.31
CA ALA A 35 -5.70 -6.11 -3.95
C ALA A 35 -4.71 -5.18 -3.24
N MET A 36 -3.41 -5.45 -3.34
CA MET A 36 -2.36 -4.61 -2.76
C MET A 36 -2.29 -3.22 -3.40
N SER A 37 -2.52 -3.13 -4.72
CA SER A 37 -2.59 -1.86 -5.44
C SER A 37 -3.77 -1.01 -5.00
N GLU A 38 -4.96 -1.61 -4.91
CA GLU A 38 -6.17 -0.93 -4.41
C GLU A 38 -5.99 -0.49 -2.95
N PHE A 39 -5.45 -1.37 -2.09
CA PHE A 39 -5.16 -1.04 -0.69
C PHE A 39 -4.20 0.15 -0.57
N ARG A 40 -3.12 0.16 -1.36
CA ARG A 40 -2.18 1.30 -1.41
C ARG A 40 -2.87 2.58 -1.85
N ARG A 41 -3.74 2.52 -2.87
CA ARG A 41 -4.46 3.69 -3.39
C ARG A 41 -5.41 4.29 -2.36
N VAL A 42 -6.18 3.44 -1.68
CA VAL A 42 -7.08 3.86 -0.59
C VAL A 42 -6.26 4.49 0.55
N THR A 43 -5.20 3.81 0.97
CA THR A 43 -4.33 4.31 2.05
C THR A 43 -3.63 5.62 1.69
N ALA A 44 -3.28 5.84 0.42
CA ALA A 44 -2.72 7.10 -0.05
C ALA A 44 -3.76 8.23 -0.04
N GLY A 45 -4.97 7.99 -0.56
CA GLY A 45 -6.04 8.98 -0.53
C GLY A 45 -6.43 9.43 0.88
N LEU A 46 -6.49 8.49 1.83
CA LEU A 46 -6.74 8.80 3.24
C LEU A 46 -5.62 9.63 3.88
N GLN A 47 -4.36 9.34 3.56
CA GLN A 47 -3.22 10.14 4.05
C GLN A 47 -3.26 11.56 3.50
N ASP A 48 -3.59 11.73 2.22
CA ASP A 48 -3.71 13.04 1.59
C ASP A 48 -4.84 13.85 2.23
N GLU A 49 -6.01 13.23 2.45
CA GLU A 49 -7.15 13.88 3.11
C GLU A 49 -6.80 14.29 4.55
N VAL A 50 -6.25 13.39 5.35
CA VAL A 50 -5.81 13.69 6.73
C VAL A 50 -4.77 14.81 6.74
N ARG A 51 -3.86 14.83 5.78
CA ARG A 51 -2.85 15.89 5.66
C ARG A 51 -3.49 17.23 5.31
N THR A 52 -4.45 17.26 4.40
CA THR A 52 -5.19 18.49 4.07
C THR A 52 -5.95 19.03 5.28
N VAL A 53 -6.67 18.19 6.03
CA VAL A 53 -7.41 18.66 7.23
C VAL A 53 -6.44 19.12 8.33
N LEU A 54 -5.30 18.44 8.50
CA LEU A 54 -4.30 18.83 9.49
C LEU A 54 -3.61 20.14 9.12
N ASP A 55 -3.23 20.34 7.85
CA ASP A 55 -2.61 21.57 7.38
C ASP A 55 -3.60 22.76 7.49
N ASP A 56 -4.90 22.56 7.17
CA ASP A 56 -5.96 23.58 7.29
C ASP A 56 -6.25 23.98 8.76
N HIS A 57 -6.02 23.09 9.72
CA HIS A 57 -6.12 23.38 11.16
C HIS A 57 -4.83 23.90 11.80
N LEU A 58 -3.70 23.86 11.08
CA LEU A 58 -2.42 24.39 11.53
C LEU A 58 -2.08 25.75 10.92
N ASP A 59 -2.92 26.31 10.04
CA ASP A 59 -2.77 27.67 9.51
C ASP A 59 -3.01 28.71 10.63
N PRO A 60 -1.94 29.35 11.17
CA PRO A 60 -2.05 30.34 12.24
C PRO A 60 -2.39 31.74 11.71
N THR A 61 -2.69 31.86 10.41
CA THR A 61 -2.78 33.14 9.68
C THR A 61 -4.22 33.63 9.49
N ALA A 62 -5.23 32.96 10.05
CA ALA A 62 -6.53 33.58 10.25
C ALA A 62 -6.34 34.86 11.08
N PRO A 63 -6.58 36.06 10.53
CA PRO A 63 -6.49 37.30 11.30
C PRO A 63 -7.43 37.13 12.51
N PRO A 64 -6.98 37.44 13.74
CA PRO A 64 -7.88 37.47 14.88
C PRO A 64 -9.02 38.38 14.48
N GLN A 65 -10.23 37.81 14.39
CA GLN A 65 -11.43 38.55 14.07
C GLN A 65 -11.42 39.80 14.93
N ALA A 66 -11.29 40.96 14.26
CA ALA A 66 -11.25 42.24 14.91
C ALA A 66 -12.56 42.38 15.70
N GLN A 67 -12.49 42.11 17.00
CA GLN A 67 -13.51 42.45 17.96
C GLN A 67 -13.60 43.97 17.91
N VAL A 68 -14.57 44.48 17.14
CA VAL A 68 -14.87 45.91 17.08
C VAL A 68 -15.57 46.24 18.40
N PRO A 69 -14.95 47.01 19.30
CA PRO A 69 -15.63 47.49 20.49
C PRO A 69 -16.60 48.59 20.05
N TYR A 70 -17.87 48.45 20.40
CA TYR A 70 -18.84 49.56 20.35
C TYR A 70 -18.70 50.47 21.56
#